data_AF-A0A962FLU8-F1
#
_entry.id   AF-A0A962FLU8-F1
#
_cell.length_a   1.000
_cell.length_b   1.000
_cell.length_c   1.000
_cell.angle_alpha   90.00
_cell.angle_beta   90.00
_cell.angle_gamma   90.00
#
_symmetry.space_group_name_H-M   'P 1'
#
loop_
_entity.id
_entity.type
_entity.pdbx_description
1 polymer ?
#
loop_
_entity_poly.entity_id
_entity_poly.type
_entity_poly.pdbx_seq_one_letter_code
_entity_poly.pdbx_strand_id
1 'polypeptide(L)'
;MGQLRIPAVFMRGGTSKAIIFHRKDLPEDQARWDHIFLAAMGTPDPHGRQLDGMGGGISSLSKVCIIGPSSRPDADVDYTFAQIGVTKTMVDYSANCGNMSSAIGPFSMDEGLVARPDGQDGVVRIHNTNTRKIIVSRFKLDNG
;
A
#
# COMPACT_ATOMS: atom_id res chain seq x y z
N MET A 1 -19.02 8.43 20.26
CA MET A 1 -17.73 8.43 19.53
C MET A 1 -17.92 7.60 18.27
N GLY A 2 -17.63 8.16 17.09
CA GLY A 2 -17.81 7.46 15.81
C GLY A 2 -16.48 6.96 15.27
N GLN A 3 -16.50 5.84 14.54
CA GLN A 3 -15.34 5.39 13.77
C GLN A 3 -15.14 6.30 12.56
N LEU A 4 -13.87 6.61 12.24
CA LEU A 4 -13.50 7.27 10.99
C LEU A 4 -13.55 6.24 9.85
N ARG A 5 -14.17 6.60 8.73
CA ARG A 5 -14.18 5.79 7.52
C ARG A 5 -13.20 6.37 6.52
N ILE A 6 -12.23 5.56 6.07
CA ILE A 6 -11.25 5.91 5.04
C ILE A 6 -11.34 4.84 3.95
N PRO A 7 -11.56 5.20 2.68
CA PRO A 7 -11.51 4.26 1.57
C PRO A 7 -10.16 3.54 1.50
N ALA A 8 -10.20 2.23 1.29
CA ALA A 8 -9.01 1.41 1.19
C ALA A 8 -9.30 0.09 0.46
N VAL A 9 -8.25 -0.53 -0.08
CA VAL A 9 -8.29 -1.86 -0.69
C VAL A 9 -7.46 -2.82 0.15
N PHE A 10 -7.95 -4.03 0.39
CA PHE A 10 -7.17 -5.10 1.00
C PHE A 10 -6.71 -6.09 -0.07
N MET A 11 -5.40 -6.15 -0.31
CA MET A 11 -4.87 -6.88 -1.46
C MET A 11 -3.70 -7.78 -1.07
N ARG A 12 -3.60 -8.92 -1.77
CA ARG A 12 -2.42 -9.78 -1.76
C ARG A 12 -1.43 -9.33 -2.83
N GLY A 13 -0.18 -9.11 -2.44
CA GLY A 13 0.96 -8.93 -3.35
C GLY A 13 2.02 -9.99 -3.07
N GLY A 14 2.40 -10.79 -4.08
CA GLY A 14 3.27 -11.94 -3.88
C GLY A 14 2.77 -12.84 -2.75
N THR A 15 3.59 -13.07 -1.74
CA THR A 15 3.25 -13.85 -0.52
C THR A 15 2.88 -12.97 0.68
N SER A 16 2.53 -11.69 0.47
CA SER A 16 2.15 -10.74 1.51
C SER A 16 0.74 -10.18 1.29
N LYS A 17 0.14 -9.61 2.34
CA LYS A 17 -1.12 -8.85 2.26
C LYS A 17 -0.95 -7.49 2.92
N ALA A 18 -1.61 -6.47 2.40
CA ALA A 18 -1.61 -5.12 2.95
C ALA A 18 -2.96 -4.44 2.78
N ILE A 19 -3.20 -3.43 3.61
CA ILE A 19 -4.15 -2.38 3.27
C ILE A 19 -3.46 -1.39 2.32
N ILE A 20 -4.12 -1.03 1.23
CA ILE A 20 -3.67 -0.03 0.28
C ILE A 20 -4.61 1.17 0.39
N PHE A 21 -4.04 2.35 0.66
CA PHE A 21 -4.75 3.63 0.68
C PHE A 21 -4.35 4.46 -0.53
N HIS A 22 -5.31 5.23 -1.07
CA HIS A 22 -4.94 6.35 -1.93
C HIS A 22 -4.40 7.51 -1.09
N ARG A 23 -3.38 8.19 -1.59
CA ARG A 23 -2.80 9.39 -0.97
C ARG A 23 -3.84 10.49 -0.73
N LYS A 24 -4.82 10.62 -1.63
CA LYS A 24 -5.90 11.62 -1.57
C LYS A 24 -6.89 11.39 -0.42
N ASP A 25 -6.98 10.16 0.08
CA ASP A 25 -7.93 9.77 1.14
C ASP A 25 -7.30 9.87 2.54
N LEU A 26 -5.98 10.09 2.60
CA LEU A 26 -5.25 10.31 3.85
C LEU A 26 -5.08 11.81 4.14
N PRO A 27 -4.94 12.20 5.43
CA PRO A 27 -4.63 13.58 5.78
C PRO A 27 -3.41 14.12 5.03
N GLU A 28 -3.41 15.41 4.72
CA GLU A 28 -2.25 16.07 4.11
C GLU A 28 -1.01 15.95 4.99
N ASP A 29 -1.18 16.17 6.30
CA ASP A 29 -0.14 15.99 7.31
C ASP A 29 0.17 14.51 7.56
N GLN A 30 1.35 14.08 7.10
CA GLN A 30 1.85 12.73 7.25
C GLN A 30 2.04 12.31 8.71
N ALA A 31 2.25 13.25 9.64
CA ALA A 31 2.38 12.94 11.07
C ALA A 31 1.11 12.29 11.66
N ARG A 32 -0.03 12.44 10.98
CA ARG A 32 -1.31 11.83 11.38
C ARG A 32 -1.51 10.41 10.86
N TRP A 33 -0.66 9.94 9.95
CA TRP A 33 -0.84 8.65 9.29
C TRP A 33 -0.57 7.47 10.22
N ASP A 34 0.48 7.55 11.02
CA ASP A 34 0.90 6.43 11.86
C ASP A 34 -0.22 5.96 12.78
N HIS A 35 -0.95 6.89 13.40
CA HIS A 35 -2.10 6.56 14.23
C HIS A 35 -3.21 5.85 13.44
N ILE A 36 -3.48 6.27 12.19
CA ILE A 36 -4.46 5.62 11.31
C ILE A 36 -4.00 4.19 10.99
N PHE A 37 -2.74 4.01 10.61
CA PHE A 37 -2.20 2.71 10.21
C PHE A 37 -2.12 1.73 11.38
N LEU A 38 -1.67 2.19 12.54
CA LEU A 38 -1.62 1.40 13.76
C LEU A 38 -3.02 0.93 14.17
N ALA A 39 -4.01 1.83 14.18
CA ALA A 39 -5.40 1.48 14.47
C ALA A 39 -5.97 0.50 13.43
N ALA A 40 -5.79 0.77 12.13
CA ALA A 40 -6.31 -0.09 11.06
C ALA A 40 -5.71 -1.51 11.10
N MET A 41 -4.47 -1.65 11.57
CA MET A 41 -3.79 -2.94 11.68
C MET A 41 -3.97 -3.64 13.03
N GLY A 42 -4.61 -3.00 14.02
CA GLY A 42 -4.78 -3.56 15.37
C GLY A 42 -3.46 -3.61 16.16
N THR A 43 -2.63 -2.57 16.03
CA THR A 43 -1.30 -2.47 16.66
C THR A 43 -1.29 -1.33 17.69
N PRO A 44 -0.58 -1.50 18.84
CA PRO A 44 0.13 -2.71 19.25
C PRO A 44 -0.81 -3.79 19.79
N ASP A 45 -0.53 -5.04 19.44
CA ASP A 45 -1.15 -6.19 20.10
C ASP A 45 -0.08 -7.00 20.86
N PRO A 46 -0.04 -6.92 22.20
CA PRO A 46 0.88 -7.71 23.02
C PRO A 46 0.77 -9.22 22.83
N HIS A 47 -0.37 -9.70 22.34
CA HIS A 47 -0.61 -11.12 22.07
C HIS A 47 -0.23 -11.53 20.64
N GLY A 48 0.12 -10.57 19.78
CA GLY A 48 0.61 -10.83 18.43
C GLY A 48 -0.42 -11.42 17.48
N ARG A 49 -1.71 -11.17 17.69
CA ARG A 49 -2.83 -11.72 16.90
C ARG A 49 -3.45 -10.68 15.96
N GLN A 50 -3.42 -9.39 16.33
CA GLN A 50 -4.04 -8.27 15.60
C GLN A 50 -5.56 -8.47 15.36
N LEU A 51 -6.28 -9.04 16.33
CA LEU A 51 -7.70 -9.39 16.18
C LEU A 51 -8.63 -8.17 16.07
N ASP A 52 -8.20 -7.00 16.52
CA ASP A 52 -8.96 -5.74 16.47
C ASP A 52 -8.52 -4.86 15.28
N GLY A 53 -8.14 -5.49 14.17
CA GLY A 53 -7.72 -4.81 12.96
C GLY A 53 -7.57 -5.76 11.78
N MET A 54 -7.01 -5.27 10.68
CA MET A 54 -6.80 -6.04 9.44
C MET A 54 -5.45 -6.78 9.41
N GLY A 55 -4.64 -6.62 10.46
CA GLY A 55 -3.37 -7.32 10.61
C GLY A 55 -3.55 -8.82 10.82
N GLY A 56 -2.52 -9.58 10.47
CA GLY A 56 -2.53 -11.05 10.63
C GLY A 56 -1.58 -11.58 11.69
N GLY A 57 -1.06 -10.73 12.58
CA GLY A 57 -0.18 -11.14 13.69
C GLY A 57 1.27 -11.47 13.28
N ILE A 58 1.58 -11.45 11.99
CA ILE A 58 2.92 -11.73 11.44
C ILE A 58 3.34 -10.63 10.46
N SER A 59 4.65 -10.46 10.29
CA SER A 59 5.21 -9.35 9.50
C SER A 59 4.64 -9.29 8.08
N SER A 60 4.50 -10.42 7.38
CA SER A 60 3.98 -10.50 6.00
C SER A 60 2.51 -10.10 5.86
N LEU A 61 1.76 -10.03 6.96
CA LEU A 61 0.35 -9.67 7.03
C LEU A 61 0.10 -8.38 7.82
N SER A 62 1.16 -7.65 8.20
CA SER A 62 1.10 -6.39 8.95
C SER A 62 1.74 -5.26 8.13
N LYS A 63 1.05 -4.85 7.06
CA LYS A 63 1.60 -3.94 6.03
C LYS A 63 0.57 -2.92 5.57
N VAL A 64 1.06 -1.73 5.25
CA VAL A 64 0.29 -0.68 4.58
C VAL A 64 1.03 -0.21 3.34
N CYS A 65 0.29 0.12 2.29
CA CYS A 65 0.78 0.78 1.09
C CYS A 65 0.00 2.07 0.84
N ILE A 66 0.69 3.11 0.41
CA ILE A 66 0.09 4.39 0.04
C ILE A 66 0.44 4.66 -1.41
N ILE A 67 -0.59 4.86 -2.24
CA ILE A 67 -0.45 5.04 -3.69
C ILE A 67 -1.07 6.37 -4.09
N GLY A 68 -0.41 7.08 -5.00
CA GLY A 68 -0.96 8.31 -5.57
C GLY A 68 -0.38 8.62 -6.93
N PRO A 69 -0.84 9.71 -7.57
CA PRO A 69 -0.23 10.22 -8.79
C PRO A 69 1.28 10.42 -8.60
N SER A 70 2.06 10.09 -9.61
CA SER A 70 3.51 10.26 -9.57
C SER A 70 3.90 11.72 -9.36
N SER A 71 4.91 11.97 -8.51
CA SER A 71 5.53 13.29 -8.37
C SER A 71 6.60 13.57 -9.44
N ARG A 72 6.77 12.69 -10.43
CA ARG A 72 7.88 12.71 -11.39
C ARG A 72 7.52 12.20 -12.80
N PRO A 73 8.19 12.69 -13.85
CA PRO A 73 7.85 12.35 -15.24
C PRO A 73 8.26 10.92 -15.64
N ASP A 74 9.21 10.31 -14.94
CA ASP A 74 9.73 8.97 -15.21
C ASP A 74 8.94 7.83 -14.53
N ALA A 75 7.87 8.15 -13.79
CA ALA A 75 6.93 7.19 -13.21
C ALA A 75 5.47 7.55 -13.47
N ASP A 76 4.60 6.55 -13.40
CA ASP A 76 3.16 6.68 -13.57
C ASP A 76 2.47 6.87 -12.21
N VAL A 77 2.96 6.21 -11.15
CA VAL A 77 2.46 6.34 -9.77
C VAL A 77 3.59 6.43 -8.75
N ASP A 78 3.31 7.10 -7.63
CA ASP A 78 4.13 7.05 -6.43
C ASP A 78 3.62 5.95 -5.48
N TYR A 79 4.57 5.24 -4.88
CA TYR A 79 4.33 4.15 -3.93
C TYR A 79 5.16 4.35 -2.67
N THR A 80 4.48 4.45 -1.52
CA THR A 80 5.10 4.40 -0.19
C THR A 80 4.70 3.11 0.51
N PHE A 81 5.70 2.37 0.99
CA PHE A 81 5.50 1.21 1.85
C PHE A 81 5.65 1.60 3.32
N ALA A 82 4.79 1.05 4.18
CA ALA A 82 4.88 1.13 5.63
C ALA A 82 4.80 -0.27 6.23
N GLN A 83 5.87 -0.69 6.92
CA GLN A 83 5.86 -1.88 7.76
C GLN A 83 5.27 -1.52 9.11
N ILE A 84 4.20 -2.21 9.51
CA ILE A 84 3.55 -1.97 10.80
C ILE A 84 4.06 -3.00 11.79
N GLY A 85 4.53 -2.54 12.96
CA GLY A 85 4.88 -3.40 14.08
C GLY A 85 3.67 -4.22 14.50
N VAL A 86 3.90 -5.43 15.04
CA VAL A 86 2.79 -6.25 15.56
C VAL A 86 2.59 -5.94 17.04
N THR A 87 3.64 -6.15 17.84
CA THR A 87 3.60 -5.97 19.31
C THR A 87 4.07 -4.60 19.77
N LYS A 88 4.60 -3.77 18.86
CA LYS A 88 5.19 -2.46 19.15
C LYS A 88 4.47 -1.38 18.35
N THR A 89 4.24 -0.24 18.99
CA THR A 89 3.73 1.00 18.35
C THR A 89 4.81 1.57 17.43
N MET A 90 4.91 1.03 16.21
CA MET A 90 5.95 1.34 15.25
C MET A 90 5.39 1.28 13.84
N VAL A 91 5.72 2.29 13.06
CA VAL A 91 5.54 2.34 11.61
C VAL A 91 6.90 2.63 10.99
N ASP A 92 7.34 1.75 10.10
CA ASP A 92 8.65 1.85 9.45
C ASP A 92 8.52 2.09 7.94
N TYR A 93 9.11 3.21 7.50
CA TYR A 93 9.13 3.67 6.11
C TYR A 93 10.52 3.54 5.46
N SER A 94 11.49 2.89 6.11
CA SER A 94 12.90 2.86 5.68
C SER A 94 13.18 1.99 4.45
N ALA A 95 12.26 1.06 4.12
CA ALA A 95 12.49 0.05 3.09
C ALA A 95 11.32 -0.07 2.10
N ASN A 96 11.58 -0.76 0.99
CA ASN A 96 10.55 -1.24 0.07
C ASN A 96 10.07 -2.64 0.51
N CYS A 97 8.88 -3.03 0.08
CA CYS A 97 8.43 -4.43 0.07
C CYS A 97 8.26 -4.93 -1.36
N GLY A 98 9.16 -5.81 -1.81
CA GLY A 98 9.13 -6.39 -3.16
C GLY A 98 7.89 -7.27 -3.44
N ASN A 99 7.35 -7.91 -2.40
CA ASN A 99 6.08 -8.63 -2.52
C ASN A 99 4.93 -7.66 -2.85
N MET A 100 4.81 -6.57 -2.09
CA MET A 100 3.72 -5.62 -2.32
C MET A 100 3.88 -4.83 -3.62
N SER A 101 5.10 -4.59 -4.12
CA SER A 101 5.27 -3.94 -5.42
C SER A 101 4.63 -4.71 -6.58
N SER A 102 4.43 -6.04 -6.45
CA SER A 102 3.71 -6.83 -7.46
C SER A 102 2.21 -6.52 -7.55
N ALA A 103 1.60 -6.01 -6.46
CA ALA A 103 0.19 -5.64 -6.43
C ALA A 103 -0.06 -4.21 -6.96
N ILE A 104 0.94 -3.34 -6.92
CA ILE A 104 0.77 -1.91 -7.21
C ILE A 104 0.43 -1.65 -8.68
N GLY A 105 1.02 -2.41 -9.61
CA GLY A 105 0.69 -2.30 -11.04
C GLY A 105 -0.80 -2.54 -11.31
N PRO A 106 -1.32 -3.74 -10.98
CA PRO A 106 -2.76 -4.04 -11.10
C PRO A 106 -3.65 -3.06 -10.34
N PHE A 107 -3.37 -2.77 -9.07
CA PHE A 107 -4.12 -1.79 -8.28
C PHE A 107 -4.22 -0.43 -8.98
N SER A 108 -3.13 0.05 -9.58
CA SER A 108 -3.12 1.37 -10.23
C SER A 108 -3.96 1.41 -11.51
N MET A 109 -4.11 0.27 -12.21
CA MET A 109 -5.02 0.16 -13.35
C MET A 109 -6.47 0.06 -12.89
N ASP A 110 -6.76 -0.83 -11.94
CA ASP A 110 -8.11 -1.09 -11.45
C ASP A 110 -8.74 0.16 -10.80
N GLU A 111 -7.92 0.95 -10.10
CA GLU A 111 -8.34 2.19 -9.45
C GLU A 111 -8.25 3.43 -10.36
N GLY A 112 -7.93 3.25 -11.64
CA GLY A 112 -7.91 4.32 -12.65
C GLY A 112 -6.83 5.39 -12.44
N LEU A 113 -5.73 5.05 -11.76
CA LEU A 113 -4.57 5.95 -11.61
C LEU A 113 -3.70 6.01 -12.86
N VAL A 114 -3.77 4.98 -13.70
CA VAL A 114 -3.05 4.87 -14.97
C VAL A 114 -4.05 4.58 -16.08
N ALA A 115 -3.85 5.18 -17.25
CA ALA A 115 -4.69 4.90 -18.40
C ALA A 115 -4.52 3.45 -18.86
N ARG A 116 -5.65 2.78 -19.09
CA ARG A 116 -5.67 1.42 -19.62
C ARG A 116 -5.12 1.41 -21.05
N PRO A 117 -4.18 0.51 -21.39
CA PRO A 117 -3.72 0.35 -22.77
C PRO A 117 -4.76 -0.40 -23.62
N ASP A 118 -4.70 -0.24 -24.94
CA ASP A 118 -5.61 -0.91 -25.89
C ASP A 118 -5.42 -2.45 -25.97
N GLY A 119 -4.38 -2.98 -25.32
CA GLY A 119 -4.00 -4.40 -25.36
C GLY A 119 -4.18 -5.16 -24.04
N GLN A 120 -3.74 -6.42 -24.03
CA GLN A 120 -3.78 -7.30 -22.85
C GLN A 120 -2.53 -7.22 -21.96
N ASP A 121 -1.58 -6.34 -22.30
CA ASP A 121 -0.32 -6.19 -21.58
C ASP A 121 -0.28 -4.84 -20.86
N GLY A 122 -0.34 -4.88 -19.54
CA GLY A 122 -0.19 -3.72 -18.66
C GLY A 122 1.28 -3.47 -18.32
N VAL A 123 1.71 -2.21 -18.41
CA VAL A 123 3.01 -1.76 -17.92
C VAL A 123 2.80 -0.52 -17.05
N VAL A 124 3.29 -0.57 -15.82
CA VAL A 124 3.24 0.56 -14.87
C VAL A 124 4.63 0.79 -14.30
N ARG A 125 5.13 2.02 -14.44
CA ARG A 125 6.36 2.52 -13.81
C ARG A 125 6.00 3.08 -12.44
N ILE A 126 6.51 2.44 -11.41
CA ILE A 126 6.20 2.74 -10.01
C ILE A 126 7.43 3.41 -9.41
N HIS A 127 7.29 4.64 -8.94
CA HIS A 127 8.29 5.26 -8.11
C HIS A 127 8.10 4.83 -6.66
N ASN A 128 9.03 4.02 -6.15
CA ASN A 128 9.05 3.71 -4.73
C ASN A 128 9.70 4.88 -3.97
N THR A 129 8.88 5.62 -3.23
CA THR A 129 9.26 6.81 -2.48
C THR A 129 10.23 6.51 -1.32
N ASN A 130 10.15 5.30 -0.73
CA ASN A 130 11.06 4.89 0.35
C ASN A 130 12.52 4.84 -0.14
N THR A 131 12.74 4.27 -1.34
CA THR A 131 14.08 3.98 -1.88
C THR A 131 14.50 4.92 -3.02
N ARG A 132 13.56 5.75 -3.51
CA ARG A 132 13.72 6.64 -4.68
C ARG A 132 14.04 5.89 -5.98
N LYS A 133 13.66 4.61 -6.07
CA LYS A 133 13.88 3.75 -7.24
C LYS A 133 12.63 3.60 -8.08
N ILE A 134 12.82 3.35 -9.37
CA ILE A 134 11.76 2.99 -10.31
C ILE A 134 11.66 1.46 -10.38
N ILE A 135 10.43 0.96 -10.25
CA ILE A 135 10.06 -0.43 -10.43
C ILE A 135 9.14 -0.50 -11.64
N VAL A 136 9.40 -1.42 -12.57
CA VAL A 136 8.52 -1.62 -13.74
C VAL A 136 7.68 -2.87 -13.49
N SER A 137 6.39 -2.68 -13.28
CA SER A 137 5.42 -3.78 -13.18
C SER A 137 4.89 -4.12 -14.57
N ARG A 138 4.99 -5.39 -14.95
CA ARG A 138 4.44 -5.94 -16.21
C ARG A 138 3.48 -7.06 -15.86
N PHE A 139 2.25 -7.00 -16.37
CA PHE A 139 1.20 -7.95 -16.03
C PHE A 139 0.19 -8.08 -17.18
N LYS A 140 -0.61 -9.14 -17.12
CA LYS A 140 -1.70 -9.38 -18.08
C LYS A 140 -2.98 -8.72 -17.60
N LEU A 141 -3.75 -8.20 -18.55
CA LEU A 141 -5.08 -7.66 -18.37
C LEU A 141 -6.08 -8.64 -19.00
N ASP A 142 -7.18 -8.95 -18.33
CA ASP A 142 -8.28 -9.74 -18.87
C ASP A 142 -9.59 -8.95 -18.72
N ASN A 143 -10.15 -8.50 -19.83
CA ASN A 143 -11.45 -7.80 -19.91
C ASN A 143 -11.68 -6.57 -19.01
N GLY A 144 -10.61 -5.96 -18.47
CA GLY A 144 -10.71 -4.76 -17.64
C GLY A 144 -10.84 -5.15 -16.19
#